data_AF-A0A847VR30-F1
#
_entry.id   AF-A0A847VR30-F1
#
_cell.length_a   1.000
_cell.length_b   1.000
_cell.length_c   1.000
_cell.angle_alpha   90.00
_cell.angle_beta   90.00
_cell.angle_gamma   90.00
#
_symmetry.space_group_name_H-M   'P 1'
#
loop_
_entity.id
_entity.type
_entity.pdbx_description
1 polymer ?
#
loop_
_entity_poly.entity_id
_entity_poly.type
_entity_poly.pdbx_seq_one_letter_code
_entity_poly.pdbx_strand_id
1 'polypeptide(L)'
;MKTFRKQLLSFALLMILSLIIVPASTPALADVSLIDSQVGINEIGSAYGGRVMDVRVIVARIIILALQLLGVIFLSLLIFAGFQWMTAAGNEDKTKKAMTQIKNAVIGLIIVLASWALTLFIIRALDLSIKGYKRFLF
;
A
#
# COMPACT_ATOMS: atom_id res chain seq x y z
N MET A 1 -17.40 11.20 28.72
CA MET A 1 -15.98 11.14 28.26
C MET A 1 -15.26 9.82 28.54
N LYS A 2 -15.52 9.08 29.64
CA LYS A 2 -14.78 7.84 29.99
C LYS A 2 -15.02 6.67 29.02
N THR A 3 -16.21 6.56 28.41
CA THR A 3 -16.54 5.52 27.41
C THR A 3 -15.91 5.81 26.05
N PHE A 4 -15.83 7.07 25.65
CA PHE A 4 -15.28 7.52 24.35
C PHE A 4 -13.78 7.26 24.22
N ARG A 5 -12.98 7.56 25.26
CA ARG A 5 -11.55 7.21 25.29
C ARG A 5 -11.32 5.69 25.26
N LYS A 6 -12.17 4.91 25.94
CA LYS A 6 -12.10 3.43 25.93
C LYS A 6 -12.45 2.86 24.55
N GLN A 7 -13.41 3.43 23.83
CA GLN A 7 -13.75 3.00 22.48
C GLN A 7 -12.66 3.34 21.46
N LEU A 8 -12.05 4.54 21.56
CA LEU A 8 -10.90 4.92 20.74
C LEU A 8 -9.67 4.02 20.99
N LEU A 9 -9.38 3.72 22.27
CA LEU A 9 -8.31 2.78 22.65
C LEU A 9 -8.60 1.35 22.19
N SER A 10 -9.85 0.89 22.25
CA SER A 10 -10.24 -0.44 21.78
C SER A 10 -10.13 -0.58 20.26
N PHE A 11 -10.45 0.47 19.50
CA PHE A 11 -10.28 0.49 18.05
C PHE A 11 -8.80 0.50 17.65
N ALA A 12 -7.98 1.30 18.35
CA ALA A 12 -6.53 1.30 18.16
C ALA A 12 -5.91 -0.06 18.49
N LEU A 13 -6.38 -0.73 19.54
CA LEU A 13 -5.92 -2.07 19.92
C LEU A 13 -6.33 -3.13 18.89
N LEU A 14 -7.56 -3.10 18.37
CA LEU A 14 -8.02 -3.99 17.30
C LEU A 14 -7.25 -3.79 15.99
N MET A 15 -6.86 -2.55 15.70
CA MET A 15 -6.04 -2.20 14.54
C MET A 15 -4.61 -2.74 14.65
N ILE A 16 -4.00 -2.66 15.84
CA ILE A 16 -2.70 -3.26 16.12
C ILE A 16 -2.78 -4.79 16.06
N LEU A 17 -3.86 -5.37 16.59
CA LEU A 17 -4.10 -6.82 16.53
C LEU A 17 -4.30 -7.32 15.10
N SER A 18 -5.01 -6.56 14.26
CA SER A 18 -5.17 -6.84 12.83
C SER A 18 -3.82 -6.86 12.10
N LEU A 19 -2.91 -5.94 12.45
CA LEU A 19 -1.55 -5.89 11.90
C LEU A 19 -0.70 -7.13 12.25
N ILE A 20 -1.00 -7.80 13.36
CA ILE A 20 -0.32 -9.02 13.81
C ILE A 20 -0.88 -10.27 13.13
N ILE A 21 -2.16 -10.27 12.74
CA ILE A 21 -2.85 -11.42 12.16
C ILE A 21 -2.62 -11.54 10.65
N VAL A 22 -2.22 -10.47 9.94
CA VAL A 22 -1.82 -10.57 8.53
C VAL A 22 -0.55 -11.43 8.44
N PRO A 23 -0.60 -12.67 7.91
CA PRO A 23 0.61 -13.46 7.73
C PRO A 23 1.51 -12.70 6.74
N ALA A 24 2.78 -12.52 7.12
CA ALA A 24 3.80 -11.78 6.39
C ALA A 24 4.19 -12.38 5.01
N SER A 25 3.30 -13.17 4.38
CA SER A 25 3.60 -14.03 3.23
C SER A 25 2.66 -13.88 2.04
N THR A 26 1.72 -12.96 2.03
CA THR A 26 1.06 -12.57 0.77
C THR A 26 1.62 -11.21 0.34
N PRO A 27 2.76 -11.17 -0.37
CA PRO A 27 3.15 -9.95 -1.05
C PRO A 27 1.96 -9.51 -1.91
N ALA A 28 1.45 -8.31 -1.66
CA ALA A 28 0.56 -7.66 -2.61
C ALA A 28 1.24 -7.75 -3.97
N LEU A 29 0.57 -8.38 -4.94
CA LEU A 29 1.11 -8.98 -6.15
C LEU A 29 1.97 -8.00 -6.99
N ALA A 30 3.21 -7.76 -6.57
CA ALA A 30 4.30 -7.47 -7.47
C ALA A 30 4.69 -8.82 -8.05
N ASP A 31 4.53 -8.99 -9.35
CA ASP A 31 4.86 -10.23 -10.04
C ASP A 31 6.36 -10.53 -9.88
N VAL A 32 6.71 -11.38 -8.90
CA VAL A 32 8.08 -11.81 -8.58
C VAL A 32 8.61 -12.77 -9.65
N SER A 33 7.78 -13.22 -10.60
CA SER A 33 8.19 -14.17 -11.64
C SER A 33 9.27 -13.63 -12.59
N LEU A 34 9.41 -12.30 -12.73
CA LEU A 34 10.49 -11.67 -13.48
C LEU A 34 11.84 -11.64 -12.74
N ILE A 35 11.83 -11.90 -11.43
CA ILE A 35 13.01 -11.90 -10.55
C ILE A 35 13.53 -13.34 -10.40
N ASP A 36 12.65 -14.32 -10.22
CA ASP A 36 13.01 -15.75 -10.18
C ASP A 36 13.48 -16.30 -11.54
N SER A 37 13.23 -15.58 -12.65
CA SER A 37 13.70 -15.93 -13.99
C SER A 37 15.09 -15.36 -14.33
N GLN A 38 15.73 -14.62 -13.42
CA GLN A 38 17.11 -14.18 -13.60
C GLN A 38 18.08 -15.33 -13.23
N VAL A 39 18.64 -15.95 -14.27
CA VAL A 39 19.72 -16.95 -14.15
C VAL A 39 20.98 -16.25 -13.60
N GLY A 40 21.64 -16.82 -12.58
CA GLY A 40 22.88 -16.28 -11.99
C GLY A 40 22.79 -15.82 -10.53
N ILE A 41 21.60 -15.47 -10.02
CA ILE A 41 21.46 -14.85 -8.68
C ILE A 41 21.79 -15.86 -7.56
N ASN A 42 21.40 -17.12 -7.74
CA ASN A 42 21.67 -18.20 -6.79
C ASN A 42 23.13 -18.67 -6.82
N GLU A 43 23.77 -18.67 -7.99
CA GLU A 43 25.19 -19.05 -8.14
C GLU A 43 26.13 -17.97 -7.61
N ILE A 44 25.81 -16.69 -7.81
CA ILE A 44 26.58 -15.58 -7.22
C ILE A 44 26.40 -15.57 -5.69
N GLY A 45 25.22 -15.90 -5.17
CA GLY A 45 24.96 -15.86 -3.73
C GLY A 45 25.57 -16.98 -2.89
N SER A 46 25.74 -18.16 -3.46
CA SER A 46 26.45 -19.25 -2.77
C SER A 46 27.94 -18.97 -2.59
N ALA A 47 28.57 -18.18 -3.48
CA ALA A 47 29.96 -17.76 -3.38
C ALA A 47 30.24 -16.72 -2.27
N TYR A 48 29.22 -15.93 -1.87
CA TYR A 48 29.34 -14.90 -0.83
C TYR A 48 28.68 -15.28 0.51
N GLY A 49 28.29 -16.55 0.70
CA GLY A 49 27.92 -17.09 2.02
C GLY A 49 26.58 -16.62 2.60
N GLY A 50 25.64 -16.16 1.76
CA GLY A 50 24.33 -15.68 2.22
C GLY A 50 23.22 -15.87 1.20
N ARG A 51 21.95 -15.83 1.67
CA ARG A 51 20.78 -15.77 0.79
C ARG A 51 20.86 -14.45 0.02
N VAL A 52 21.31 -14.48 -1.23
CA VAL A 52 21.31 -13.27 -2.07
C VAL A 52 19.88 -12.90 -2.39
N MET A 53 19.37 -11.96 -1.61
CA MET A 53 18.14 -11.26 -1.92
C MET A 53 18.50 -10.14 -2.89
N ASP A 54 17.93 -10.17 -4.09
CA ASP A 54 18.09 -9.09 -5.07
C ASP A 54 17.70 -7.76 -4.40
N VAL A 55 18.54 -6.74 -4.58
CA VAL A 55 18.31 -5.38 -4.09
C VAL A 55 16.94 -4.87 -4.55
N ARG A 56 16.49 -5.26 -5.75
CA ARG A 56 15.16 -4.95 -6.26
C ARG A 56 14.04 -5.50 -5.38
N VAL A 57 14.19 -6.72 -4.83
CA VAL A 57 13.20 -7.34 -3.92
C VAL A 57 13.18 -6.62 -2.58
N ILE A 58 14.34 -6.24 -2.05
CA ILE A 58 14.44 -5.49 -0.79
C ILE A 58 13.75 -4.13 -0.95
N VAL A 59 14.04 -3.40 -2.02
CA VAL A 59 13.41 -2.11 -2.32
C VAL A 59 11.91 -2.26 -2.54
N ALA A 60 11.45 -3.26 -3.29
CA ALA A 60 10.03 -3.52 -3.48
C ALA A 60 9.31 -3.81 -2.16
N ARG A 61 9.91 -4.59 -1.25
CA ARG A 61 9.35 -4.83 0.09
C ARG A 61 9.24 -3.56 0.91
N ILE A 62 10.25 -2.69 0.88
CA ILE A 62 10.23 -1.41 1.61
C ILE A 62 9.12 -0.51 1.06
N ILE A 63 8.97 -0.43 -0.27
CA ILE A 63 7.91 0.36 -0.91
C ILE A 63 6.53 -0.18 -0.53
N ILE A 64 6.32 -1.50 -0.57
CA ILE A 64 5.05 -2.12 -0.20
C ILE A 64 4.71 -1.86 1.28
N LEU A 65 5.70 -2.00 2.17
CA LEU A 65 5.52 -1.76 3.60
C LEU A 65 5.18 -0.29 3.87
N ALA A 66 5.83 0.64 3.18
CA ALA A 66 5.50 2.06 3.23
C ALA A 66 4.09 2.36 2.68
N LEU A 67 3.70 1.75 1.55
CA LEU A 67 2.37 1.92 0.95
C LEU A 67 1.25 1.43 1.86
N GLN A 68 1.45 0.29 2.52
CA GLN A 68 0.50 -0.26 3.49
C GLN A 68 0.32 0.68 4.69
N LEU A 69 1.42 1.18 5.24
CA LEU A 69 1.39 2.17 6.33
C LEU A 69 0.65 3.44 5.93
N LEU A 70 0.95 3.98 4.74
CA LEU A 70 0.28 5.17 4.22
C LEU A 70 -1.23 4.95 4.04
N GLY A 71 -1.64 3.86 3.39
CA GLY A 71 -3.06 3.56 3.15
C GLY A 71 -3.86 3.50 4.44
N VAL A 72 -3.28 2.88 5.47
CA VAL A 72 -3.87 2.78 6.80
C VAL A 72 -4.00 4.15 7.48
N ILE A 73 -2.97 5.01 7.36
CA ILE A 73 -3.00 6.38 7.90
C ILE A 73 -4.10 7.22 7.23
N PHE A 74 -4.19 7.18 5.89
CA PHE A 74 -5.22 7.91 5.15
C PHE A 74 -6.63 7.46 5.55
N LEU A 75 -6.86 6.16 5.70
CA LEU A 75 -8.14 5.62 6.15
C LEU A 75 -8.50 6.11 7.57
N SER A 76 -7.54 6.10 8.50
CA SER A 76 -7.75 6.58 9.87
C SER A 76 -8.07 8.08 9.91
N LEU A 77 -7.41 8.89 9.08
CA LEU A 77 -7.68 10.33 8.94
C LEU A 77 -9.08 10.58 8.39
N LEU A 78 -9.51 9.77 7.42
CA LEU A 78 -10.84 9.89 6.80
C LEU A 78 -11.94 9.59 7.82
N ILE A 79 -11.77 8.55 8.64
CA ILE A 79 -12.67 8.23 9.75
C ILE A 79 -12.72 9.38 10.76
N PHE A 80 -11.56 9.91 11.18
CA PHE A 80 -11.51 11.02 12.14
C PHE A 80 -12.19 12.29 11.60
N ALA A 81 -11.92 12.65 10.34
CA ALA A 81 -12.52 13.80 9.70
C ALA A 81 -14.04 13.61 9.49
N GLY A 82 -14.48 12.38 9.19
CA GLY A 82 -15.89 12.02 9.11
C GLY A 82 -16.63 12.21 10.44
N PHE A 83 -16.03 11.77 11.55
CA PHE A 83 -16.60 12.02 12.89
C PHE A 83 -16.63 13.52 13.23
N GLN A 84 -15.61 14.29 12.84
CA GLN A 84 -15.61 15.74 13.05
C GLN A 84 -16.71 16.44 12.24
N TRP A 85 -17.03 15.93 11.06
CA TRP A 85 -18.14 16.43 10.24
C TRP A 85 -19.50 16.09 10.88
N MET A 86 -19.68 14.85 11.35
CA MET A 86 -20.91 14.42 12.04
C MET A 86 -21.16 15.14 13.37
N THR A 87 -20.10 15.53 14.07
CA THR A 87 -20.20 16.21 15.39
C THR A 87 -20.26 17.75 15.29
N ALA A 88 -20.29 18.31 14.08
CA ALA A 88 -20.30 19.76 13.87
C ALA A 88 -21.61 20.45 14.30
N ALA A 89 -22.72 19.70 14.48
CA ALA A 89 -23.98 20.17 15.07
C ALA A 89 -24.51 21.51 14.51
N GLY A 90 -24.33 21.75 13.20
CA GLY A 90 -24.78 22.97 12.51
C GLY A 90 -23.82 24.16 12.56
N ASN A 91 -22.63 24.03 13.18
CA ASN A 91 -21.60 25.05 13.12
C ASN A 91 -20.90 25.00 11.74
N GLU A 92 -21.08 26.06 10.93
CA GLU A 92 -20.55 26.15 9.57
C GLU A 92 -19.02 26.06 9.52
N ASP A 93 -18.31 26.68 10.46
CA ASP A 93 -16.84 26.67 10.49
C ASP A 93 -16.29 25.25 10.73
N LYS A 94 -16.90 24.51 11.66
CA LYS A 94 -16.50 23.12 11.94
C LYS A 94 -16.80 22.20 10.78
N THR A 95 -17.95 22.41 10.13
CA THR A 95 -18.37 21.65 8.95
C THR A 95 -17.42 21.89 7.78
N LYS A 96 -17.09 23.16 7.50
CA LYS A 96 -16.17 23.55 6.43
C LYS A 96 -14.77 23.00 6.67
N LYS A 97 -14.27 23.07 7.91
CA LYS A 97 -12.95 22.51 8.28
C LYS A 97 -12.90 20.99 8.11
N ALA A 98 -13.93 20.26 8.56
CA ALA A 98 -14.00 18.82 8.39
C ALA A 98 -14.08 18.42 6.90
N MET A 99 -14.87 19.15 6.10
CA MET A 99 -14.99 18.92 4.67
C MET A 99 -13.66 19.12 3.92
N THR A 100 -12.90 20.16 4.26
CA THR A 100 -11.55 20.38 3.71
C THR A 100 -10.61 19.23 4.06
N GLN A 101 -10.70 18.72 5.29
CA GLN A 101 -9.86 17.61 5.75
C GLN A 101 -10.21 16.29 5.04
N ILE A 102 -11.50 16.02 4.81
CA ILE A 102 -11.97 14.88 4.00
C ILE A 102 -11.47 15.01 2.56
N LYS A 103 -11.62 16.19 1.92
CA LYS A 103 -11.15 16.41 0.55
C LYS A 103 -9.66 16.12 0.42
N ASN A 104 -8.83 16.63 1.34
CA ASN A 104 -7.40 16.41 1.32
C ASN A 104 -7.04 14.92 1.50
N ALA A 105 -7.73 14.22 2.40
CA ALA A 105 -7.53 12.78 2.61
C ALA A 105 -7.91 11.95 1.36
N VAL A 106 -9.03 12.30 0.70
CA VAL A 106 -9.49 11.62 -0.52
C VAL A 106 -8.53 11.86 -1.69
N ILE A 107 -8.04 13.09 -1.86
CA ILE A 107 -7.06 13.40 -2.91
C ILE A 107 -5.77 12.60 -2.70
N GLY A 108 -5.28 12.51 -1.45
CA GLY A 108 -4.13 11.67 -1.13
C GLY A 108 -4.35 10.19 -1.46
N LEU A 109 -5.53 9.65 -1.15
CA LEU A 109 -5.89 8.27 -1.49
C LEU A 109 -5.95 8.04 -3.01
N ILE A 110 -6.54 8.98 -3.77
CA ILE A 110 -6.60 8.92 -5.24
C ILE A 110 -5.19 8.88 -5.84
N ILE A 111 -4.26 9.69 -5.34
CA ILE A 111 -2.87 9.73 -5.84
C ILE A 111 -2.18 8.37 -5.64
N VAL A 112 -2.34 7.75 -4.47
CA VAL A 112 -1.77 6.43 -4.18
C VAL A 112 -2.33 5.36 -5.12
N LEU A 113 -3.65 5.34 -5.30
CA LEU A 113 -4.32 4.40 -6.21
C LEU A 113 -3.90 4.63 -7.68
N ALA A 114 -3.80 5.89 -8.10
CA ALA A 114 -3.38 6.26 -9.44
C ALA A 114 -1.92 5.86 -9.71
N SER A 115 -1.03 6.05 -8.74
CA SER A 115 0.38 5.63 -8.85
C SER A 115 0.52 4.12 -9.06
N TRP A 116 -0.26 3.32 -8.33
CA TRP A 116 -0.27 1.87 -8.50
C TRP A 116 -0.85 1.46 -9.86
N ALA A 117 -1.97 2.06 -10.26
CA ALA A 117 -2.60 1.82 -11.56
C ALA A 117 -1.67 2.14 -12.74
N LEU A 118 -0.94 3.27 -12.67
CA LEU A 118 0.03 3.68 -13.67
C LEU A 118 1.19 2.69 -13.77
N THR A 119 1.72 2.24 -12.63
CA THR A 119 2.82 1.27 -12.61
C THR A 119 2.41 -0.04 -13.27
N LEU A 120 1.23 -0.56 -12.94
CA LEU A 120 0.67 -1.75 -13.56
C LEU A 120 0.41 -1.57 -15.06
N PHE A 121 -0.06 -0.39 -15.47
CA PHE A 121 -0.26 -0.08 -16.88
C PHE A 121 1.05 -0.17 -17.67
N ILE A 122 2.13 0.43 -17.16
CA ILE A 122 3.45 0.40 -17.80
C ILE A 122 3.98 -1.03 -17.89
N ILE A 123 3.92 -1.81 -16.80
CA ILE A 123 4.41 -3.19 -16.78
C ILE A 123 3.63 -4.06 -17.78
N ARG A 124 2.30 -3.93 -17.80
CA ARG A 124 1.45 -4.68 -18.73
C ARG A 124 1.70 -4.28 -20.18
N ALA A 125 1.90 -2.99 -20.46
CA ALA A 125 2.23 -2.51 -21.80
C ALA A 125 3.56 -3.10 -22.30
N LEU A 126 4.57 -3.18 -21.42
CA LEU A 126 5.87 -3.77 -21.75
C LEU A 126 5.78 -5.29 -21.97
N ASP A 127 5.07 -6.01 -21.10
CA ASP A 127 4.90 -7.47 -21.20
C ASP A 127 4.15 -7.87 -22.49
N LEU A 128 3.11 -7.11 -22.87
CA LEU A 128 2.40 -7.31 -24.14
C LEU A 128 3.32 -7.13 -25.35
N SER A 129 4.23 -6.15 -25.31
CA SER A 129 5.20 -5.92 -26.39
C SER A 129 6.21 -7.08 -26.51
N ILE A 130 6.74 -7.57 -25.37
CA ILE A 130 7.71 -8.68 -25.34
C ILE A 130 7.06 -10.00 -25.81
N LYS A 131 5.85 -10.30 -25.34
CA LYS A 131 5.12 -11.52 -25.72
C LYS A 131 4.56 -11.47 -27.15
N GLY A 132 4.24 -10.26 -27.64
CA GLY A 132 3.79 -10.04 -29.02
C GLY A 132 4.82 -10.47 -30.07
N TYR A 133 6.12 -10.28 -29.82
CA TYR A 133 7.19 -10.70 -30.73
C TYR A 133 7.34 -12.23 -30.82
N LYS A 134 7.18 -12.95 -29.70
CA LYS A 134 7.33 -14.42 -29.66
C LYS A 134 6.22 -15.20 -30.40
N ARG A 135 5.08 -14.57 -30.69
CA ARG A 135 3.94 -15.22 -31.36
C ARG A 135 4.09 -15.32 -32.89
N PHE A 136 5.04 -14.61 -33.48
CA PHE A 136 5.27 -14.58 -34.94
C PHE A 136 6.50 -15.38 -35.41
N LEU A 137 7.24 -16.04 -34.50
CA LEU A 137 8.44 -16.82 -34.81
C LEU A 137 8.30 -18.33 -34.57
N PHE A 138 7.08 -18.86 -34.60
CA PHE A 138 6.78 -20.26 -34.85
C PHE A 138 5.53 -20.37 -35.74
#